data_AF-A0A5C9BKK9-F1
#
_entry.id   AF-A0A5C9BKK9-F1
#
_cell.length_a   1.000
_cell.length_b   1.000
_cell.length_c   1.000
_cell.angle_alpha   90.00
_cell.angle_beta   90.00
_cell.angle_gamma   90.00
#
_symmetry.space_group_name_H-M   'P 1'
#
loop_
_entity.id
_entity.type
_entity.pdbx_description
1 polymer ?
#
loop_
_entity_poly.entity_id
_entity_poly.type
_entity_poly.pdbx_seq_one_letter_code
_entity_poly.pdbx_strand_id
1 'polypeptide(L)'
;MKFSKAEIDEIISASPRTFIPLNKLILSKDHQARSGGSTPKMTIAELAASIKECGVLQNLIVVQGARGRYDVCAGGRRLEALTLLVGSGDLADNYPVPVLVVPADRALIASLSENCFHIPMHPADEFAAFAKLIGQGKSVEDVAAAFGITPLVV
;
A
#
# COMPACT_ATOMS: atom_id res chain seq x y z
N MET A 1 20.96 7.58 4.52
CA MET A 1 21.27 6.72 5.69
C MET A 1 20.90 5.30 5.28
N LYS A 2 21.84 4.34 5.24
CA LYS A 2 21.53 2.94 4.91
C LYS A 2 21.32 2.20 6.23
N PHE A 3 20.08 1.81 6.52
CA PHE A 3 19.77 0.90 7.62
C PHE A 3 20.27 -0.50 7.25
N SER A 4 20.78 -1.25 8.22
CA SER A 4 21.25 -2.61 7.98
C SER A 4 20.07 -3.56 7.77
N LYS A 5 20.26 -4.61 6.97
CA LYS A 5 19.24 -5.65 6.76
C LYS A 5 18.80 -6.28 8.08
N ALA A 6 19.73 -6.48 9.02
CA ALA A 6 19.46 -7.04 10.33
C ALA A 6 18.49 -6.18 11.16
N GLU A 7 18.68 -4.85 11.17
CA GLU A 7 17.79 -3.93 11.89
C GLU A 7 16.36 -3.95 11.30
N ILE A 8 16.23 -4.08 9.98
CA ILE A 8 14.93 -4.17 9.31
C ILE A 8 14.26 -5.51 9.61
N ASP A 9 14.99 -6.61 9.55
CA ASP A 9 14.47 -7.95 9.84
C ASP A 9 14.00 -8.05 11.30
N GLU A 10 14.71 -7.41 12.24
CA GLU A 10 14.31 -7.33 13.64
C GLU A 10 13.01 -6.53 13.83
N ILE A 11 12.88 -5.37 13.14
CA ILE A 11 11.64 -4.60 13.14
C ILE A 11 10.48 -5.44 12.58
N ILE A 12 10.68 -6.14 11.45
CA ILE A 12 9.63 -6.97 10.85
C ILE A 12 9.23 -8.11 11.78
N SER A 13 10.20 -8.77 12.43
CA SER A 13 9.95 -9.87 13.38
C SER A 13 9.17 -9.40 14.61
N ALA A 14 9.51 -8.22 15.15
CA ALA A 14 8.86 -7.63 16.31
C ALA A 14 7.49 -6.99 16.00
N SER A 15 7.14 -6.84 14.71
CA SER A 15 5.93 -6.12 14.29
C SER A 15 4.83 -7.10 13.90
N PRO A 16 3.74 -7.21 14.69
CA PRO A 16 2.65 -8.13 14.36
C PRO A 16 1.91 -7.67 13.09
N ARG A 17 1.58 -8.64 12.24
CA ARG A 17 0.65 -8.48 11.12
C ARG A 17 -0.77 -8.78 11.60
N THR A 18 -1.68 -7.85 11.39
CA THR A 18 -3.08 -7.99 11.83
C THR A 18 -4.02 -7.17 10.94
N PHE A 19 -5.31 -7.19 11.24
CA PHE A 19 -6.32 -6.38 10.59
C PHE A 19 -6.84 -5.31 11.56
N ILE A 20 -6.91 -4.06 11.09
CA ILE A 20 -7.48 -2.93 11.84
C ILE A 20 -8.64 -2.34 11.03
N PRO A 21 -9.81 -2.09 11.64
CA PRO A 21 -10.91 -1.39 10.98
C PRO A 21 -10.47 -0.04 10.42
N LEU A 22 -10.85 0.25 9.18
CA LEU A 22 -10.46 1.47 8.47
C LEU A 22 -10.80 2.75 9.26
N ASN A 23 -11.95 2.82 9.92
CA ASN A 23 -12.37 3.95 10.75
C ASN A 23 -11.50 4.18 12.01
N LYS A 24 -10.56 3.28 12.33
CA LYS A 24 -9.54 3.47 13.38
C LYS A 24 -8.21 3.99 12.84
N LEU A 25 -8.01 3.97 11.53
CA LEU A 25 -6.78 4.45 10.88
C LEU A 25 -6.84 5.96 10.69
N ILE A 26 -5.72 6.63 10.93
CA ILE A 26 -5.54 8.06 10.71
C ILE A 26 -4.21 8.25 10.00
N LEU A 27 -4.15 9.11 8.99
CA LEU A 27 -2.88 9.43 8.34
C LEU A 27 -1.96 10.14 9.34
N SER A 28 -0.76 9.60 9.59
CA SER A 28 0.22 10.23 10.48
C SER A 28 0.67 11.57 9.91
N LYS A 29 0.75 12.62 10.73
CA LYS A 29 1.35 13.91 10.31
C LYS A 29 2.88 13.92 10.44
N ASP A 30 3.42 13.07 11.30
CA ASP A 30 4.82 13.17 11.77
C ASP A 30 5.75 12.12 11.14
N HIS A 31 5.19 11.05 10.54
CA HIS A 31 5.96 9.89 10.05
C HIS A 31 5.82 9.63 8.54
N GLN A 32 5.39 10.63 7.77
CA GLN A 32 5.28 10.52 6.32
C GLN A 32 6.61 10.81 5.64
N ALA A 33 7.19 9.79 5.01
CA ALA A 33 8.46 9.91 4.29
C ALA A 33 8.37 10.54 2.88
N ARG A 34 7.16 10.86 2.36
CA ARG A 34 7.00 11.41 1.00
C ARG A 34 6.07 12.62 0.92
N SER A 35 6.60 13.68 0.33
CA SER A 35 5.86 14.74 -0.38
C SER A 35 6.24 14.63 -1.85
N GLY A 36 5.35 14.12 -2.72
CA GLY A 36 5.48 14.19 -4.20
C GLY A 36 6.78 13.64 -4.83
N GLY A 37 6.81 12.34 -5.16
CA GLY A 37 7.89 11.72 -5.97
C GLY A 37 7.51 11.51 -7.45
N SER A 38 8.51 11.64 -8.34
CA SER A 38 8.45 11.89 -9.80
C SER A 38 8.23 10.69 -10.75
N THR A 39 7.73 9.55 -10.27
CA THR A 39 7.32 8.42 -11.15
C THR A 39 5.85 8.55 -11.56
N PRO A 40 5.46 8.14 -12.78
CA PRO A 40 4.06 7.95 -13.12
C PRO A 40 3.47 6.97 -12.12
N LYS A 41 2.50 7.45 -11.34
CA LYS A 41 1.77 6.62 -10.39
C LYS A 41 0.37 6.50 -10.94
N MET A 42 -0.16 5.29 -10.88
CA MET A 42 -1.60 5.03 -10.87
C MET A 42 -2.33 6.15 -10.15
N THR A 43 -3.44 6.63 -10.68
CA THR A 43 -4.29 7.59 -9.98
C THR A 43 -4.87 6.94 -8.72
N ILE A 44 -5.37 7.75 -7.78
CA ILE A 44 -6.05 7.21 -6.58
C ILE A 44 -7.31 6.42 -6.97
N ALA A 45 -8.01 6.85 -8.04
CA ALA A 45 -9.18 6.17 -8.56
C ALA A 45 -8.85 4.78 -9.13
N GLU A 46 -7.79 4.68 -9.93
CA GLU A 46 -7.31 3.39 -10.43
C GLU A 46 -6.86 2.49 -9.26
N LEU A 47 -6.13 3.04 -8.27
CA LEU A 47 -5.72 2.27 -7.08
C LEU A 47 -6.92 1.78 -6.26
N ALA A 48 -7.97 2.60 -6.16
CA ALA A 48 -9.23 2.22 -5.53
C ALA A 48 -9.92 1.09 -6.29
N ALA A 49 -9.98 1.15 -7.62
CA ALA A 49 -10.52 0.06 -8.44
C ALA A 49 -9.74 -1.25 -8.23
N SER A 50 -8.41 -1.19 -8.23
CA SER A 50 -7.57 -2.37 -7.94
C SER A 50 -7.82 -2.93 -6.53
N ILE A 51 -7.91 -2.08 -5.51
CA ILE A 51 -8.22 -2.51 -4.14
C ILE A 51 -9.63 -3.12 -4.04
N LYS A 52 -10.60 -2.59 -4.78
CA LYS A 52 -11.97 -3.13 -4.82
C LYS A 52 -11.99 -4.56 -5.38
N GLU A 53 -11.23 -4.81 -6.45
CA GLU A 53 -11.20 -6.11 -7.12
C GLU A 53 -10.30 -7.15 -6.42
N CYS A 54 -9.12 -6.71 -5.95
CA CYS A 54 -8.07 -7.62 -5.45
C CYS A 54 -7.89 -7.56 -3.93
N GLY A 55 -8.53 -6.62 -3.25
CA GLY A 55 -8.27 -6.31 -1.85
C GLY A 55 -6.93 -5.59 -1.65
N VAL A 56 -6.59 -5.33 -0.39
CA VAL A 56 -5.35 -4.66 -0.02
C VAL A 56 -4.21 -5.68 0.02
N LEU A 57 -3.50 -5.86 -1.09
CA LEU A 57 -2.41 -6.84 -1.21
C LEU A 57 -1.14 -6.46 -0.43
N GLN A 58 -0.84 -5.16 -0.36
CA GLN A 58 0.27 -4.64 0.43
C GLN A 58 -0.28 -4.00 1.70
N ASN A 59 0.12 -4.51 2.86
CA ASN A 59 -0.32 -3.99 4.16
C ASN A 59 0.14 -2.54 4.38
N LEU A 60 -0.65 -1.78 5.13
CA LEU A 60 -0.23 -0.46 5.62
C LEU A 60 0.78 -0.66 6.78
N ILE A 61 1.60 0.35 7.06
CA ILE A 61 2.46 0.36 8.25
C ILE A 61 1.89 1.38 9.23
N VAL A 62 1.64 0.96 10.45
CA VAL A 62 0.98 1.79 11.46
C VAL A 62 1.70 1.77 12.79
N VAL A 63 1.53 2.83 13.56
CA VAL A 63 1.90 2.89 14.98
C VAL A 63 0.62 2.96 15.80
N GLN A 64 0.62 2.36 16.98
CA GLN A 64 -0.49 2.52 17.91
C GLN A 64 -0.54 3.97 18.42
N GLY A 65 -1.63 4.66 18.10
CA GLY A 65 -1.90 6.02 18.53
C GLY A 65 -2.75 6.07 19.81
N ALA A 66 -3.20 7.27 20.16
CA ALA A 66 -4.06 7.47 21.32
C ALA A 66 -5.48 6.92 21.12
N ARG A 67 -6.15 6.56 22.22
CA ARG A 67 -7.59 6.20 22.25
C ARG A 67 -7.97 5.06 21.30
N GLY A 68 -7.08 4.09 21.09
CA GLY A 68 -7.32 2.92 20.25
C GLY A 68 -7.32 3.21 18.74
N ARG A 69 -6.74 4.35 18.33
CA ARG A 69 -6.48 4.70 16.92
C ARG A 69 -5.08 4.24 16.52
N TYR A 70 -4.85 4.19 15.20
CA TYR A 70 -3.57 3.81 14.63
C TYR A 70 -3.14 4.83 13.59
N ASP A 71 -1.91 5.30 13.72
CA ASP A 71 -1.34 6.31 12.85
C ASP A 71 -0.60 5.65 11.69
N VAL A 72 -1.10 5.86 10.47
CA VAL A 72 -0.57 5.30 9.23
C VAL A 72 0.71 6.04 8.85
N CYS A 73 1.84 5.33 8.96
CA CYS A 73 3.18 5.84 8.69
C CYS A 73 3.63 5.56 7.25
N ALA A 74 3.16 4.46 6.65
CA ALA A 74 3.38 4.15 5.24
C ALA A 74 2.12 3.55 4.61
N GLY A 75 1.94 3.78 3.31
CA GLY A 75 0.74 3.40 2.57
C GLY A 75 -0.33 4.49 2.50
N GLY A 76 0.01 5.78 2.64
CA GLY A 76 -0.94 6.90 2.61
C GLY A 76 -1.87 6.91 1.37
N ARG A 77 -1.36 6.58 0.19
CA ARG A 77 -2.18 6.46 -1.04
C ARG A 77 -3.19 5.31 -0.99
N ARG A 78 -2.84 4.19 -0.33
CA ARG A 78 -3.76 3.06 -0.11
C ARG A 78 -4.84 3.47 0.89
N LEU A 79 -4.50 4.21 1.94
CA LEU A 79 -5.48 4.79 2.87
C LEU A 79 -6.43 5.76 2.16
N GLU A 80 -5.92 6.60 1.27
CA GLU A 80 -6.72 7.53 0.47
C GLU A 80 -7.69 6.79 -0.48
N ALA A 81 -7.19 5.79 -1.20
CA ALA A 81 -8.02 4.94 -2.07
C ALA A 81 -9.12 4.19 -1.30
N LEU A 82 -8.79 3.64 -0.11
CA LEU A 82 -9.77 3.03 0.78
C LEU A 82 -10.83 4.03 1.26
N THR A 83 -10.42 5.26 1.58
CA THR A 83 -11.33 6.34 1.97
C THR A 83 -12.26 6.73 0.82
N LEU A 84 -11.75 6.75 -0.42
CA LEU A 84 -12.56 6.97 -1.62
C LEU A 84 -13.63 5.89 -1.78
N LEU A 85 -13.26 4.60 -1.62
CA LEU A 85 -14.21 3.48 -1.70
C LEU A 85 -15.30 3.52 -0.63
N VAL A 86 -14.98 3.99 0.59
CA VAL A 86 -16.00 4.23 1.61
C VAL A 86 -16.90 5.40 1.22
N GLY A 87 -16.32 6.48 0.69
CA GLY A 87 -17.07 7.65 0.23
C GLY A 87 -18.02 7.34 -0.94
N SER A 88 -17.68 6.39 -1.81
CA SER A 88 -18.55 5.89 -2.88
C SER A 88 -19.55 4.83 -2.44
N GLY A 89 -19.45 4.33 -1.21
CA GLY A 89 -20.30 3.26 -0.67
C GLY A 89 -19.90 1.85 -1.13
N ASP A 90 -18.75 1.70 -1.79
CA ASP A 90 -18.23 0.41 -2.24
C ASP A 90 -17.65 -0.43 -1.08
N LEU A 91 -17.20 0.24 0.00
CA LEU A 91 -16.71 -0.40 1.22
C LEU A 91 -17.38 0.18 2.46
N ALA A 92 -17.52 -0.66 3.50
CA ALA A 92 -17.92 -0.20 4.82
C ALA A 92 -16.77 0.57 5.51
N ASP A 93 -17.10 1.54 6.36
CA ASP A 93 -16.13 2.34 7.12
C ASP A 93 -15.28 1.49 8.09
N ASN A 94 -15.76 0.31 8.46
CA ASN A 94 -15.09 -0.64 9.34
C ASN A 94 -14.32 -1.74 8.59
N TYR A 95 -14.14 -1.61 7.27
CA TYR A 95 -13.41 -2.58 6.45
C TYR A 95 -12.09 -3.02 7.11
N PRO A 96 -11.81 -4.34 7.23
CA PRO A 96 -10.62 -4.83 7.90
C PRO A 96 -9.38 -4.62 7.01
N VAL A 97 -8.57 -3.62 7.34
CA VAL A 97 -7.37 -3.29 6.57
C VAL A 97 -6.18 -4.08 7.11
N PRO A 98 -5.43 -4.82 6.28
CA PRO A 98 -4.20 -5.49 6.70
C PRO A 98 -3.12 -4.44 7.04
N VAL A 99 -2.53 -4.57 8.22
CA VAL A 99 -1.49 -3.66 8.72
C VAL A 99 -0.32 -4.43 9.32
N LEU A 100 0.85 -3.78 9.30
CA LEU A 100 2.01 -4.10 10.12
C LEU A 100 2.08 -3.05 11.24
N VAL A 101 1.96 -3.48 12.49
CA VAL A 101 2.03 -2.57 13.65
C VAL A 101 3.48 -2.48 14.10
N VAL A 102 4.09 -1.31 13.93
CA VAL A 102 5.49 -1.07 14.31
C VAL A 102 5.57 -0.24 15.60
N PRO A 103 6.62 -0.44 16.42
CA PRO A 103 6.92 0.45 17.53
C PRO A 103 7.11 1.91 17.08
N ALA A 104 6.67 2.87 17.89
CA ALA A 104 6.68 4.29 17.55
C ALA A 104 8.09 4.83 17.25
N ASP A 105 9.09 4.39 18.01
CA ASP A 105 10.52 4.73 17.83
C ASP A 105 11.12 4.16 16.54
N ARG A 106 10.44 3.19 15.90
CA ARG A 106 10.87 2.53 14.65
C ARG A 106 10.02 2.90 13.44
N ALA A 107 8.98 3.71 13.63
CA ALA A 107 8.01 4.09 12.61
C ALA A 107 8.64 4.79 11.38
N LEU A 108 9.55 5.73 11.64
CA LEU A 108 10.24 6.48 10.60
C LEU A 108 11.18 5.58 9.78
N ILE A 109 11.88 4.65 10.43
CA ILE A 109 12.79 3.69 9.79
C ILE A 109 11.99 2.72 8.90
N ALA A 110 10.88 2.20 9.39
CA ALA A 110 10.00 1.32 8.62
C ALA A 110 9.40 2.03 7.40
N SER A 111 8.95 3.28 7.57
CA SER A 111 8.43 4.10 6.47
C SER A 111 9.50 4.42 5.43
N LEU A 112 10.70 4.83 5.85
CA LEU A 112 11.81 5.10 4.92
C LEU A 112 12.25 3.85 4.17
N SER A 113 12.32 2.70 4.86
CA SER A 113 12.72 1.43 4.25
C SER A 113 11.73 0.98 3.16
N GLU A 114 10.41 1.02 3.44
CA GLU A 114 9.39 0.68 2.43
C GLU A 114 9.51 1.53 1.16
N ASN A 115 9.85 2.81 1.31
CA ASN A 115 10.00 3.73 0.18
C ASN A 115 11.35 3.60 -0.55
N CYS A 116 12.44 3.26 0.16
CA CYS A 116 13.78 3.17 -0.43
C CYS A 116 14.08 1.84 -1.13
N PHE A 117 13.40 0.75 -0.77
CA PHE A 117 13.61 -0.57 -1.40
C PHE A 117 12.65 -0.89 -2.55
N HIS A 118 11.80 0.07 -2.95
CA HIS A 118 10.95 -0.08 -4.12
C HIS A 118 11.79 0.05 -5.40
N ILE A 119 12.36 -1.07 -5.85
CA ILE A 119 12.91 -1.19 -7.19
C ILE A 119 11.71 -1.41 -8.14
N PRO A 120 11.48 -0.54 -9.13
CA PRO A 120 10.45 -0.77 -10.14
C PRO A 120 10.67 -2.13 -10.81
N MET A 121 9.58 -2.81 -11.18
CA MET A 121 9.70 -4.06 -11.93
C MET A 121 10.40 -3.76 -13.26
N HIS A 122 11.28 -4.65 -13.70
CA HIS A 122 11.93 -4.46 -15.00
C HIS A 122 10.88 -4.60 -16.10
N PRO A 123 10.87 -3.75 -17.15
CA PRO A 123 9.80 -3.78 -18.18
C PRO A 123 9.59 -5.14 -18.85
N ALA A 124 10.64 -5.95 -18.99
CA ALA A 124 10.54 -7.32 -19.50
C ALA A 124 9.76 -8.27 -18.56
N ASP A 125 9.90 -8.08 -17.24
CA ASP A 125 9.20 -8.86 -16.23
C ASP A 125 7.73 -8.42 -16.12
N GLU A 126 7.44 -7.12 -16.32
CA GLU A 126 6.08 -6.60 -16.42
C GLU A 126 5.32 -7.22 -17.59
N PHE A 127 5.92 -7.27 -18.77
CA PHE A 127 5.31 -7.91 -19.95
C PHE A 127 5.03 -9.40 -19.73
N ALA A 128 5.98 -10.12 -19.11
CA ALA A 128 5.78 -11.52 -18.77
C ALA A 128 4.63 -11.73 -17.77
N ALA A 129 4.46 -10.80 -16.81
CA ALA A 129 3.35 -10.82 -15.86
C ALA A 129 2.00 -10.55 -16.55
N PHE A 130 1.93 -9.60 -17.49
CA PHE A 130 0.71 -9.30 -18.25
C PHE A 130 0.27 -10.50 -19.10
N ALA A 131 1.20 -11.06 -19.88
CA ALA A 131 0.94 -12.22 -20.73
C ALA A 131 0.42 -13.42 -19.91
N LYS A 132 0.96 -13.63 -18.71
CA LYS A 132 0.51 -14.70 -17.80
C LYS A 132 -0.91 -14.45 -17.30
N LEU A 133 -1.27 -13.23 -16.93
CA LEU A 133 -2.60 -12.89 -16.43
C LEU A 133 -3.66 -12.96 -17.53
N ILE A 134 -3.33 -12.53 -18.74
CA ILE A 134 -4.19 -12.69 -19.92
C ILE A 134 -4.37 -14.18 -20.25
N GLY A 135 -3.29 -14.97 -20.19
CA GLY A 135 -3.36 -16.43 -20.34
C GLY A 135 -4.21 -17.13 -19.27
N GLN A 136 -4.43 -16.49 -18.12
CA GLN A 136 -5.34 -16.95 -17.06
C GLN A 136 -6.78 -16.45 -17.24
N GLY A 137 -7.08 -15.74 -18.33
CA GLY A 137 -8.42 -15.26 -18.67
C GLY A 137 -8.79 -13.89 -18.11
N LYS A 138 -7.82 -13.12 -17.56
CA LYS A 138 -8.05 -11.71 -17.21
C LYS A 138 -8.13 -10.86 -18.48
N SER A 139 -9.01 -9.86 -18.48
CA SER A 139 -9.10 -8.91 -19.59
C SER A 139 -7.91 -7.94 -19.58
N VAL A 140 -7.62 -7.31 -20.72
CA VAL A 140 -6.56 -6.29 -20.84
C VAL A 140 -6.87 -5.11 -19.91
N GLU A 141 -8.15 -4.75 -19.79
CA GLU A 141 -8.66 -3.69 -18.93
C GLU A 141 -8.43 -4.03 -17.45
N ASP A 142 -8.69 -5.26 -17.02
CA ASP A 142 -8.45 -5.69 -15.64
C ASP A 142 -6.96 -5.72 -15.30
N VAL A 143 -6.11 -6.12 -16.26
CA VAL A 143 -4.65 -6.10 -16.08
C VAL A 143 -4.16 -4.66 -16.01
N ALA A 144 -4.60 -3.79 -16.91
CA ALA A 144 -4.27 -2.36 -16.89
C ALA A 144 -4.66 -1.72 -15.55
N ALA A 145 -5.88 -2.01 -15.09
CA ALA A 145 -6.39 -1.58 -13.80
C ALA A 145 -5.66 -2.20 -12.62
N ALA A 146 -5.08 -3.40 -12.72
CA ALA A 146 -4.30 -4.01 -11.64
C ALA A 146 -2.90 -3.39 -11.50
N PHE A 147 -2.29 -2.96 -12.61
CA PHE A 147 -0.94 -2.39 -12.63
C PHE A 147 -0.91 -0.86 -12.68
N GLY A 148 -2.07 -0.22 -12.85
CA GLY A 148 -2.19 1.23 -12.81
C GLY A 148 -1.59 1.94 -14.01
N ILE A 149 -1.77 1.30 -15.16
CA ILE A 149 -1.33 1.73 -16.47
C ILE A 149 -2.53 1.75 -17.41
N THR A 150 -2.39 2.37 -18.57
CA THR A 150 -3.47 2.36 -19.55
C THR A 150 -3.50 1.03 -20.31
N PRO A 151 -4.67 0.59 -20.84
CA PRO A 151 -4.75 -0.62 -21.67
C PRO A 151 -3.83 -0.62 -22.90
N LEU A 152 -3.33 0.55 -23.32
CA LEU A 152 -2.34 0.67 -24.41
C LEU A 152 -0.94 0.16 -24.01
N VAL A 153 -0.64 0.10 -22.71
CA VAL A 153 0.66 -0.33 -22.16
C VAL A 153 0.70 -1.84 -21.89
N VAL A 154 -0.48 -2.48 -21.84
CA VAL A 154 -0.66 -3.93 -21.61
C VAL A 154 -0.54 -4.69 -22.93
#